data_AF-D0KNR6-F1
#
_entry.id   AF-D0KNR6-F1
#
_cell.length_a   1.000
_cell.length_b   1.000
_cell.length_c   1.000
_cell.angle_alpha   90.00
_cell.angle_beta   90.00
_cell.angle_gamma   90.00
#
_symmetry.space_group_name_H-M   'P 1'
#
loop_
_entity.id
_entity.type
_entity.pdbx_description
1 polymer ?
#
loop_
_entity_poly.entity_id
_entity_poly.type
_entity_poly.pdbx_seq_one_letter_code
_entity_poly.pdbx_strand_id
1 'polypeptide(L)'
;MKGKVINIESDITSWLRIMIGCKDTSCVKDTLNALLNRYGIGKNITEIVLENIDGLATYKDNKVIINVLKYDEIANEASGQSEIVSAFLLLSSLYSLVGTKRMEEIIRNEYGKESPIYKLYEILFK
;
A
#
# COMPACT_ATOMS: atom_id res chain seq x y z
N MET A 1 7.19 -31.32 19.97
CA MET A 1 7.03 -29.87 19.69
C MET A 1 5.91 -29.73 18.68
N LYS A 2 4.74 -29.23 19.08
CA LYS A 2 3.58 -29.08 18.18
C LYS A 2 3.69 -27.73 17.49
N GLY A 3 3.82 -27.75 16.16
CA GLY A 3 3.83 -26.56 15.32
C GLY A 3 2.53 -25.79 15.47
N LYS A 4 2.64 -24.48 15.72
CA LYS A 4 1.50 -23.58 15.82
C LYS A 4 1.08 -23.24 14.39
N VAL A 5 -0.03 -23.83 13.94
CA VAL A 5 -0.68 -23.43 12.68
C VAL A 5 -1.23 -22.02 12.91
N ILE A 6 -0.67 -21.05 12.20
CA ILE A 6 -1.17 -19.68 12.21
C ILE A 6 -2.40 -19.68 11.29
N ASN A 7 -3.58 -19.61 11.90
CA ASN A 7 -4.84 -19.57 11.18
C ASN A 7 -5.14 -18.10 10.84
N ILE A 8 -4.88 -17.70 9.60
CA ILE A 8 -4.94 -16.31 9.12
C ILE A 8 -6.37 -15.74 9.23
N GLU A 9 -7.40 -16.59 9.26
CA GLU A 9 -8.81 -16.17 9.28
C GLU A 9 -9.31 -15.62 10.62
N SER A 10 -8.80 -16.10 11.77
CA SER A 10 -9.33 -15.68 13.08
C SER A 10 -8.73 -14.37 13.59
N ASP A 11 -7.61 -13.96 13.00
CA ASP A 11 -6.85 -12.77 13.37
C ASP A 11 -7.14 -11.59 12.44
N ILE A 12 -8.24 -11.53 11.69
CA ILE A 12 -8.60 -10.37 10.84
C ILE A 12 -9.72 -9.54 11.48
N THR A 13 -10.60 -10.16 12.27
CA THR A 13 -11.83 -9.52 12.79
C THR A 13 -11.58 -8.51 13.92
N SER A 14 -10.41 -8.52 14.57
CA SER A 14 -10.01 -7.54 15.59
C SER A 14 -9.27 -6.30 15.03
N TRP A 15 -8.85 -6.33 13.76
CA TRP A 15 -7.96 -5.32 13.14
C TRP A 15 -8.71 -4.23 12.37
N LEU A 16 -10.04 -4.25 12.41
CA LEU A 16 -10.95 -3.50 11.55
C LEU A 16 -11.08 -1.99 11.83
N ARG A 17 -10.26 -1.39 12.71
CA ARG A 17 -10.41 0.03 13.10
C ARG A 17 -9.45 1.03 12.46
N ILE A 18 -8.42 0.60 11.72
CA ILE A 18 -7.53 1.49 10.96
C ILE A 18 -7.14 0.80 9.63
N MET A 19 -8.13 0.44 8.81
CA MET A 19 -7.90 -0.17 7.51
C MET A 19 -8.31 0.79 6.39
N ILE A 20 -7.44 0.98 5.41
CA ILE A 20 -7.78 1.69 4.17
C ILE A 20 -8.66 0.76 3.34
N GLY A 21 -9.97 0.80 3.59
CA GLY A 21 -10.97 0.07 2.81
C GLY A 21 -11.31 0.82 1.52
N CYS A 22 -10.31 1.11 0.68
CA CYS A 22 -10.55 1.79 -0.59
C CYS A 22 -11.09 0.80 -1.63
N LYS A 23 -12.25 1.10 -2.20
CA LYS A 23 -12.91 0.23 -3.18
C LYS A 23 -12.38 0.43 -4.61
N ASP A 24 -11.60 1.49 -4.84
CA ASP A 24 -11.04 1.85 -6.14
C ASP A 24 -9.77 2.71 -6.01
N THR A 25 -9.09 2.93 -7.14
CA THR A 25 -7.86 3.74 -7.23
C THR A 25 -8.09 5.23 -6.94
N SER A 26 -9.32 5.74 -7.08
CA SER A 26 -9.64 7.14 -6.75
C SER A 26 -9.58 7.37 -5.25
N CYS A 27 -10.13 6.45 -4.44
CA CYS A 27 -10.02 6.51 -2.99
C CYS A 27 -8.56 6.45 -2.52
N VAL A 28 -7.72 5.61 -3.17
CA VAL A 28 -6.30 5.53 -2.84
C VAL A 28 -5.60 6.84 -3.19
N LYS A 29 -5.88 7.42 -4.36
CA LYS A 29 -5.34 8.73 -4.78
C LYS A 29 -5.69 9.84 -3.79
N ASP A 30 -6.95 9.93 -3.36
CA ASP A 30 -7.38 10.99 -2.43
C ASP A 30 -6.75 10.80 -1.04
N THR A 31 -6.72 9.55 -0.56
CA THR A 31 -6.00 9.19 0.67
C THR A 31 -4.53 9.58 0.61
N LEU A 32 -3.89 9.29 -0.52
CA LEU A 32 -2.49 9.57 -0.75
C LEU A 32 -2.22 11.08 -0.82
N ASN A 33 -3.01 11.86 -1.56
CA ASN A 33 -2.86 13.32 -1.59
C ASN A 33 -3.05 13.94 -0.19
N ALA A 34 -4.04 13.48 0.58
CA ALA A 34 -4.23 13.93 1.96
C ALA A 34 -3.02 13.61 2.83
N LEU A 35 -2.45 12.40 2.67
CA LEU A 35 -1.27 11.95 3.38
C LEU A 35 -0.03 12.79 3.02
N LEU A 36 0.23 13.01 1.73
CA LEU A 36 1.36 13.83 1.27
C LEU A 36 1.28 15.25 1.83
N ASN A 37 0.10 15.85 1.84
CA ASN A 37 -0.13 17.18 2.42
C ASN A 37 0.18 17.22 3.92
N ARG A 38 -0.24 16.20 4.70
CA ARG A 38 0.08 16.12 6.14
C ARG A 38 1.57 16.07 6.42
N TYR A 39 2.36 15.47 5.52
CA TYR A 39 3.81 15.34 5.64
C TYR A 39 4.60 16.44 4.91
N GLY A 40 3.92 17.47 4.38
CA GLY A 40 4.55 18.59 3.68
C GLY A 40 5.19 18.21 2.35
N ILE A 41 4.73 17.13 1.70
CA ILE A 41 5.26 16.66 0.42
C ILE A 41 4.49 17.36 -0.71
N GLY A 42 5.16 18.29 -1.40
CA GLY A 42 4.58 19.11 -2.48
C GLY A 42 4.32 18.38 -3.81
N LYS A 43 3.91 17.11 -3.76
CA LYS A 43 3.52 16.31 -4.92
C LYS A 43 1.99 16.29 -5.00
N ASN A 44 1.44 16.57 -6.18
CA ASN A 44 0.02 16.42 -6.44
C ASN A 44 -0.17 15.24 -7.40
N ILE A 45 -1.03 14.30 -7.01
CA ILE A 45 -1.32 13.12 -7.82
C ILE A 45 -2.68 13.29 -8.45
N THR A 46 -2.70 13.25 -9.77
CA THR A 46 -3.91 13.36 -10.58
C THR A 46 -4.52 12.00 -10.86
N GLU A 47 -3.69 10.96 -10.92
CA GLU A 47 -4.09 9.61 -11.34
C GLU A 47 -3.15 8.54 -10.79
N ILE A 48 -3.70 7.35 -10.53
CA ILE A 48 -2.96 6.11 -10.30
C ILE A 48 -3.36 5.14 -11.41
N VAL A 49 -2.39 4.71 -12.21
CA VAL A 49 -2.61 3.80 -13.35
C VAL A 49 -1.79 2.53 -13.18
N LEU A 50 -2.27 1.46 -13.82
CA LEU A 50 -1.61 0.16 -13.88
C LEU A 50 -1.05 -0.03 -15.30
N GLU A 51 0.27 -0.12 -15.43
CA GLU A 51 0.93 -0.32 -16.72
C GLU A 51 2.09 -1.32 -16.58
N ASN A 52 2.55 -1.87 -17.70
CA ASN A 52 3.74 -2.72 -17.71
C ASN A 52 4.99 -1.82 -17.70
N ILE A 53 5.68 -1.78 -16.57
CA ILE A 53 6.89 -0.99 -16.35
C ILE A 53 7.97 -1.84 -15.68
N ASP A 54 9.22 -1.42 -15.81
CA ASP A 54 10.31 -1.99 -15.03
C ASP A 54 10.25 -1.49 -13.57
N GLY A 55 10.31 -2.41 -12.61
CA GLY A 55 10.23 -2.11 -11.19
C GLY A 55 8.81 -2.15 -10.61
N LEU A 56 8.64 -1.63 -9.39
CA LEU A 56 7.37 -1.70 -8.67
C LEU A 56 6.40 -0.57 -9.05
N ALA A 57 6.90 0.66 -9.02
CA ALA A 57 6.12 1.86 -9.35
C ALA A 57 7.05 3.03 -9.71
N THR A 58 6.55 3.97 -10.51
CA THR A 58 7.23 5.22 -10.85
C THR A 58 6.26 6.41 -10.80
N TYR A 59 6.79 7.60 -10.55
CA TYR A 59 6.02 8.84 -10.57
C TYR A 59 6.48 9.73 -11.72
N LYS A 60 5.56 10.05 -12.63
CA LYS A 60 5.83 10.89 -13.81
C LYS A 60 4.59 11.70 -14.17
N ASP A 61 4.78 12.96 -14.56
CA ASP A 61 3.70 13.83 -15.05
C ASP A 61 2.48 13.90 -14.11
N ASN A 62 2.73 13.96 -12.80
CA ASN A 62 1.69 13.94 -11.75
C ASN A 62 0.85 12.66 -11.69
N LYS A 63 1.33 11.56 -12.26
CA LYS A 63 0.73 10.23 -12.19
C LYS A 63 1.63 9.26 -11.46
N VAL A 64 1.01 8.37 -10.69
CA VAL A 64 1.68 7.17 -10.19
C VAL A 64 1.36 6.04 -11.15
N ILE A 65 2.40 5.42 -11.69
CA ILE A 65 2.30 4.26 -12.58
C ILE A 65 2.80 3.06 -11.78
N ILE A 66 1.93 2.09 -11.52
CA ILE A 66 2.23 0.88 -10.76
C ILE A 66 2.34 -0.29 -11.74
N ASN A 67 3.30 -1.18 -11.51
CA ASN A 67 3.48 -2.36 -12.34
C ASN A 67 2.27 -3.29 -12.27
N VAL A 68 1.58 -3.43 -13.41
CA VAL A 68 0.36 -4.24 -13.53
C VAL A 68 0.62 -5.72 -13.23
N LEU A 69 1.78 -6.27 -13.61
CA LEU A 69 2.10 -7.68 -13.34
C LEU A 69 2.25 -7.95 -11.84
N LYS A 70 2.85 -7.01 -11.11
CA LYS A 70 2.97 -7.09 -9.64
C LYS A 70 1.65 -6.85 -8.94
N TYR A 71 0.83 -5.95 -9.47
CA TYR A 71 -0.53 -5.77 -8.98
C TYR A 71 -1.35 -7.06 -9.12
N ASP A 72 -1.33 -7.70 -10.30
CA ASP A 72 -2.08 -8.93 -10.56
C ASP A 72 -1.59 -10.10 -9.69
N GLU A 73 -0.28 -10.24 -9.49
CA GLU A 73 0.32 -11.22 -8.56
C GLU A 73 -0.26 -11.07 -7.15
N ILE A 74 -0.18 -9.85 -6.58
CA ILE A 74 -0.69 -9.57 -5.22
C ILE A 74 -2.21 -9.71 -5.15
N ALA A 75 -2.96 -9.23 -6.14
CA ALA A 75 -4.40 -9.34 -6.17
C ALA A 75 -4.87 -10.81 -6.19
N ASN A 76 -4.16 -11.66 -6.93
CA ASN A 76 -4.44 -13.10 -6.98
C ASN A 76 -4.06 -13.80 -5.67
N GLU A 77 -2.87 -13.54 -5.11
CA GLU A 77 -2.44 -14.10 -3.82
C GLU A 77 -3.37 -13.71 -2.67
N ALA A 78 -3.81 -12.45 -2.68
CA ALA A 78 -4.77 -11.93 -1.71
C ALA A 78 -6.20 -12.44 -1.96
N SER A 79 -6.45 -13.27 -2.99
CA SER A 79 -7.79 -13.68 -3.41
C SER A 79 -8.76 -12.48 -3.58
N GLY A 80 -8.24 -11.34 -4.03
CA GLY A 80 -8.98 -10.11 -4.21
C GLY A 80 -9.37 -9.37 -2.92
N GLN A 81 -8.77 -9.70 -1.76
CA GLN A 81 -9.01 -8.96 -0.51
C GLN A 81 -8.67 -7.48 -0.70
N SER A 82 -9.72 -6.64 -0.70
CA SER A 82 -9.68 -5.23 -1.09
C SER A 82 -8.67 -4.40 -0.29
N GLU A 83 -8.40 -4.81 0.93
CA GLU A 83 -7.58 -4.08 1.87
C GLU A 83 -6.10 -4.36 1.67
N ILE A 84 -5.73 -5.59 1.29
CA ILE A 84 -4.36 -5.92 0.87
C ILE A 84 -4.05 -5.21 -0.45
N VAL A 85 -4.99 -5.25 -1.39
CA VAL A 85 -4.86 -4.55 -2.68
C VAL A 85 -4.73 -3.04 -2.48
N SER A 86 -5.56 -2.43 -1.63
CA SER A 86 -5.47 -1.01 -1.30
C SER A 86 -4.16 -0.63 -0.63
N ALA A 87 -3.70 -1.45 0.32
CA ALA A 87 -2.42 -1.24 1.00
C ALA A 87 -1.25 -1.34 0.02
N PHE A 88 -1.27 -2.32 -0.89
CA PHE A 88 -0.28 -2.46 -1.94
C PHE A 88 -0.22 -1.23 -2.86
N LEU A 89 -1.38 -0.74 -3.31
CA LEU A 89 -1.46 0.45 -4.14
C LEU A 89 -0.89 1.67 -3.40
N LEU A 90 -1.25 1.87 -2.13
CA LEU A 90 -0.74 2.97 -1.33
C LEU A 90 0.78 2.89 -1.14
N LEU A 91 1.30 1.71 -0.77
CA LEU A 91 2.72 1.48 -0.53
C LEU A 91 3.55 1.68 -1.80
N SER A 92 3.13 1.08 -2.91
CA SER A 92 3.79 1.25 -4.21
C SER A 92 3.83 2.71 -4.63
N SER A 93 2.72 3.43 -4.40
CA SER A 93 2.64 4.86 -4.68
C SER A 93 3.60 5.67 -3.80
N LEU A 94 3.57 5.49 -2.48
CA LEU A 94 4.48 6.18 -1.56
C LEU A 94 5.94 5.90 -1.88
N TYR A 95 6.27 4.64 -2.18
CA TYR A 95 7.60 4.25 -2.63
C TYR A 95 8.07 5.08 -3.81
N SER A 96 7.24 5.20 -4.85
CA SER A 96 7.58 5.96 -6.06
C SER A 96 7.76 7.48 -5.82
N LEU A 97 7.11 8.01 -4.78
CA LEU A 97 7.05 9.44 -4.49
C LEU A 97 8.16 9.90 -3.55
N VAL A 98 8.50 9.08 -2.54
CA VAL A 98 9.39 9.48 -1.44
C VAL A 98 10.52 8.48 -1.15
N GLY A 99 10.51 7.33 -1.82
CA GLY A 99 11.47 6.25 -1.58
C GLY A 99 11.24 5.49 -0.27
N THR A 100 11.92 4.34 -0.13
CA THR A 100 11.69 3.36 0.96
C THR A 100 11.85 3.96 2.36
N LYS A 101 12.93 4.71 2.60
CA LYS A 101 13.25 5.24 3.94
C LYS A 101 12.17 6.19 4.46
N ARG A 102 11.68 7.11 3.61
CA ARG A 102 10.65 8.09 3.99
C ARG A 102 9.28 7.44 4.05
N MET A 103 8.99 6.47 3.17
CA MET A 103 7.78 5.66 3.24
C MET A 103 7.68 4.90 4.57
N GLU A 104 8.77 4.25 5.04
CA GLU A 104 8.78 3.55 6.34
C GLU A 104 8.36 4.47 7.49
N GLU A 105 8.93 5.69 7.52
CA GLU A 105 8.61 6.68 8.52
C GLU A 105 7.12 7.05 8.48
N ILE A 106 6.58 7.34 7.30
CA ILE A 106 5.17 7.70 7.10
C ILE A 106 4.25 6.57 7.55
N ILE A 107 4.49 5.34 7.06
CA ILE A 107 3.63 4.19 7.39
C ILE A 107 3.66 3.88 8.88
N ARG A 108 4.85 3.92 9.49
CA ARG A 108 5.00 3.71 10.93
C ARG A 108 4.25 4.75 11.74
N ASN A 109 4.30 6.02 11.34
CA ASN A 109 3.68 7.12 12.08
C ASN A 109 2.16 7.16 11.92
N GLU A 110 1.64 6.87 10.71
CA GLU A 110 0.20 6.90 10.44
C GLU A 110 -0.55 5.66 10.94
N TYR A 111 0.04 4.48 10.79
CA TYR A 111 -0.66 3.21 11.01
C TYR A 111 -0.08 2.41 12.19
N GLY A 112 1.17 2.67 12.58
CA GLY A 112 1.86 1.93 13.63
C GLY A 112 2.49 0.63 13.13
N LYS A 113 3.50 0.15 13.86
CA LYS A 113 4.30 -1.04 13.48
C LYS A 113 3.50 -2.35 13.46
N GLU A 114 2.46 -2.44 14.28
CA GLU A 114 1.64 -3.65 14.34
C GLU A 114 0.60 -3.72 13.22
N SER A 115 0.41 -2.63 12.47
CA SER A 115 -0.65 -2.56 11.45
C SER A 115 -0.43 -3.51 10.28
N PRO A 116 -1.51 -4.01 9.65
CA PRO A 116 -1.41 -4.83 8.44
C PRO A 116 -0.63 -4.15 7.30
N ILE A 117 -0.79 -2.83 7.12
CA ILE A 117 -0.05 -2.09 6.09
C ILE A 117 1.45 -1.99 6.39
N TYR A 118 1.84 -1.86 7.66
CA TYR A 118 3.25 -1.88 8.04
C TYR A 118 3.86 -3.28 7.82
N LYS A 119 3.13 -4.35 8.15
CA LYS A 119 3.57 -5.73 7.88
C LYS A 119 3.72 -5.97 6.37
N LEU A 120 2.79 -5.46 5.56
CA LEU A 120 2.90 -5.55 4.09
C LEU A 120 4.10 -4.75 3.56
N TYR A 121 4.39 -3.58 4.14
CA TYR A 121 5.62 -2.84 3.83
C TYR A 121 6.87 -3.70 4.08
N GLU A 122 6.95 -4.41 5.21
CA GLU A 122 8.09 -5.26 5.51
C GLU A 122 8.24 -6.40 4.51
N ILE A 123 7.14 -7.04 4.10
CA ILE A 123 7.16 -8.12 3.10
C ILE A 123 7.65 -7.62 1.72
N LEU A 124 7.23 -6.42 1.32
CA LEU A 124 7.49 -5.91 -0.03
C LEU A 124 8.87 -5.24 -0.19
N PHE A 125 9.46 -4.74 0.90
CA PHE A 125 10.62 -3.84 0.82
C PHE A 125 11.79 -4.18 1.76
N LYS A 126 11.71 -5.23 2.58
CA LYS A 126 12.80 -5.71 3.45
C LYS A 126 13.11 -7.17 3.20
#